data_AF-A0A962R0N3-F1
#
_entry.id   AF-A0A962R0N3-F1
#
_cell.length_a   1.000
_cell.length_b   1.000
_cell.length_c   1.000
_cell.angle_alpha   90.00
_cell.angle_beta   90.00
_cell.angle_gamma   90.00
#
_symmetry.space_group_name_H-M   'P 1'
#
loop_
_entity.id
_entity.type
_entity.pdbx_description
1 polymer ?
#
loop_
_entity_poly.entity_id
_entity_poly.type
_entity_poly.pdbx_seq_one_letter_code
_entity_poly.pdbx_strand_id
1 'polypeptide(L)' 'NNWQSDCLVFDATDIRQGPIARVAMPHRVPFGFHATWARGEDLYR' A
#
# COMPACT_ATOMS: atom_id res chain seq x y z
N ASN A 1 18.22 -6.32 -1.42
CA ASN A 1 17.47 -5.11 -1.03
C ASN A 1 17.86 -4.00 -2.00
N ASN A 2 16.91 -3.46 -2.77
CA ASN A 2 17.13 -2.46 -3.82
C ASN A 2 16.77 -1.02 -3.37
N TRP A 3 16.49 -0.81 -2.08
CA TRP A 3 16.13 0.50 -1.50
C TRP A 3 14.86 1.16 -2.08
N GLN A 4 14.01 0.39 -2.75
CA GLN A 4 12.73 0.87 -3.27
C GLN A 4 11.59 0.55 -2.28
N SER A 5 10.48 1.27 -2.43
CA SER A 5 9.25 1.03 -1.67
C SER A 5 8.08 0.88 -2.62
N ASP A 6 7.16 0.00 -2.26
CA ASP A 6 5.93 -0.24 -3.02
C ASP A 6 4.73 -0.23 -2.07
N CYS A 7 3.60 0.30 -2.53
CA CYS A 7 2.31 0.05 -1.91
C CYS A 7 1.72 -1.22 -2.53
N LEU A 8 1.49 -2.24 -1.71
CA LEU A 8 1.03 -3.55 -2.13
C LEU A 8 -0.47 -3.70 -1.84
N VAL A 9 -1.23 -4.13 -2.83
CA VAL A 9 -2.65 -4.46 -2.68
C VAL A 9 -2.78 -5.97 -2.79
N PHE A 10 -3.41 -6.58 -1.79
CA PHE A 10 -3.66 -8.02 -1.73
C PHE A 10 -5.17 -8.31 -1.75
N ASP A 11 -5.54 -9.48 -2.27
CA ASP A 11 -6.84 -10.07 -1.93
C ASP A 11 -6.77 -10.57 -0.48
N ALA A 12 -7.63 -10.02 0.38
CA ALA A 12 -7.66 -10.36 1.80
C ALA A 12 -8.05 -11.82 2.05
N THR A 13 -8.73 -12.47 1.11
CA THR A 13 -9.20 -13.86 1.25
C THR A 13 -8.15 -14.91 0.85
N ASP A 14 -7.13 -14.54 0.05
CA ASP A 14 -6.00 -15.42 -0.29
C ASP A 14 -4.69 -14.66 -0.53
N ILE A 15 -4.06 -14.21 0.56
CA ILE A 15 -2.78 -13.47 0.49
C ILE A 15 -1.62 -14.27 -0.11
N ARG A 16 -1.71 -15.61 -0.19
CA ARG A 16 -0.62 -16.49 -0.66
C ARG A 16 -0.37 -16.37 -2.15
N GLN A 17 -1.37 -15.93 -2.91
CA GLN A 17 -1.21 -15.59 -4.33
C GLN A 17 -0.21 -14.43 -4.53
N GLY A 18 0.04 -13.64 -3.48
CA GLY A 18 0.84 -12.43 -3.54
C GLY A 18 -0.01 -11.19 -3.85
N PRO A 19 0.64 -10.03 -4.10
CA PRO A 19 -0.08 -8.79 -4.37
C PRO A 19 -0.78 -8.84 -5.73
N ILE A 20 -2.06 -8.48 -5.77
CA ILE A 20 -2.83 -8.31 -7.01
C ILE A 20 -2.51 -6.99 -7.71
N ALA A 21 -1.95 -6.02 -6.99
CA ALA A 21 -1.37 -4.81 -7.55
C ALA A 21 -0.15 -4.34 -6.74
N ARG A 22 0.81 -3.73 -7.44
CA ARG A 22 2.01 -3.12 -6.86
C ARG A 22 2.17 -1.71 -7.40
N VAL A 23 2.02 -0.72 -6.52
CA VAL A 23 2.21 0.70 -6.86
C VAL A 23 3.62 1.09 -6.44
N ALA A 24 4.47 1.38 -7.42
CA ALA A 24 5.83 1.86 -7.17
C ALA A 24 5.80 3.24 -6.51
N MET A 25 6.46 3.40 -5.38
CA MET A 25 6.62 4.71 -4.75
C MET A 25 7.73 5.49 -5.47
N PRO A 26 7.55 6.79 -5.73
CA PRO A 26 8.56 7.60 -6.41
C PRO A 26 9.85 7.76 -5.57
N HIS A 27 9.78 7.48 -4.27
CA HIS A 27 10.90 7.54 -3.33
C HIS A 27 10.79 6.41 -2.29
N ARG A 28 11.88 6.16 -1.57
CA ARG A 28 11.89 5.25 -0.43
C ARG A 28 11.06 5.82 0.72
N VAL A 29 10.09 5.06 1.19
CA VAL A 29 9.30 5.40 2.38
C VAL A 29 10.13 5.05 3.64
N PRO A 30 10.33 5.99 4.59
CA PRO A 30 11.00 5.70 5.86
C PRO A 30 10.23 4.74 6.77
N PHE A 31 10.80 4.38 7.92
CA PHE A 31 10.10 3.56 8.92
C PHE A 31 8.81 4.26 9.38
N GLY A 32 7.69 3.55 9.28
CA GLY A 32 6.37 4.06 9.61
C GLY A 32 5.93 3.73 11.04
N PHE A 33 4.73 4.19 11.40
CA PHE A 33 4.02 3.80 12.61
C PHE A 33 2.64 3.23 12.26
N HIS A 34 1.61 4.07 12.20
CA HIS A 34 0.22 3.65 12.00
C HIS A 34 -0.39 4.42 10.84
N ALA A 35 -1.32 3.76 10.14
CA ALA A 35 -2.10 4.32 9.06
C ALA A 35 -3.50 3.70 9.08
N THR A 36 -4.46 4.35 8.43
CA THR A 36 -5.82 3.83 8.24
C THR A 36 -6.28 4.10 6.83
N TRP A 37 -7.27 3.33 6.38
CA TRP A 37 -8.03 3.62 5.17
C TRP A 37 -9.18 4.56 5.50
N ALA A 38 -9.48 5.49 4.59
CA ALA A 38 -10.68 6.30 4.57
C ALA A 38 -11.24 6.30 3.16
N ARG A 39 -12.56 6.34 3.02
CA ARG A 39 -13.19 6.38 1.68
C ARG A 39 -13.01 7.77 1.10
N GLY A 40 -12.89 7.87 -0.22
CA GLY A 40 -12.76 9.17 -0.90
C GLY A 40 -13.91 10.13 -0.56
N GLU A 41 -15.13 9.62 -0.45
CA GLU A 41 -16.32 10.39 -0.05
C GLU A 41 -16.27 10.92 1.40
N ASP A 42 -15.46 10.32 2.27
CA ASP A 42 -15.25 10.81 3.63
C ASP A 42 -14.23 11.99 3.65
N LEU A 43 -13.44 12.16 2.59
CA LEU A 43 -12.34 13.15 2.49
C LEU A 43 -12.65 14.32 1.57
N TYR A 44 -13.33 14.08 0.44
CA TYR A 44 -13.64 15.09 -0.56
C TYR A 44 -15.15 15.41 -0.49
N ARG A 45 -15.48 16.61 0.02
CA ARG A 45 -16.80 17.23 -0.04
C ARG A 45 -16.81 18.37 -1.04
#